data_AF-A0A2P5ME41-F1
#
_entry.id   AF-A0A2P5ME41-F1
#
_cell.length_a   1.000
_cell.length_b   1.000
_cell.length_c   1.000
_cell.angle_alpha   90.00
_cell.angle_beta   90.00
_cell.angle_gamma   90.00
#
_symmetry.space_group_name_H-M   'P 1'
#
loop_
_entity.id
_entity.type
_entity.pdbx_description
1 polymer ?
#
loop_
_entity_poly.entity_id
_entity_poly.type
_entity_poly.pdbx_seq_one_letter_code
_entity_poly.pdbx_strand_id
1 'polypeptide(L)'
;MDTAKKILFAGDPHGDFKPLIKAVYNQKPAAVVLLGDCDLVSPLEHCLQEILNLTEIYWIAGNHDFESPEKYRYLFHSGLAQNNLHLTVKNIGGLRIAGLGGIFLGRVWYPPQMPKWPSKQAFLASGRGFSQDSVLSLKYQSAIWPDEFEFLKGMEADILVSHEAPGSHCFGFKAIGELAAAMKVKTIFHGHLHEDYACIMPNQVRVFGVANGGVRDLAGECCL
;
A
#
# COMPACT_ATOMS: atom_id res chain seq x y z
N MET A 1 -8.57 26.81 13.58
CA MET A 1 -8.84 25.49 12.97
C MET A 1 -7.50 24.91 12.63
N ASP A 2 -7.08 23.85 13.32
CA ASP A 2 -5.71 23.39 13.20
C ASP A 2 -5.46 22.90 11.77
N THR A 3 -4.64 23.66 11.05
CA THR A 3 -4.13 23.42 9.69
C THR A 3 -3.05 22.34 9.70
N ALA A 4 -2.99 21.51 10.74
CA ALA A 4 -2.11 20.36 10.86
C ALA A 4 -2.46 19.30 9.81
N LYS A 5 -1.90 19.52 8.60
CA LYS A 5 -1.55 18.54 7.57
C LYS A 5 -2.50 17.33 7.51
N LYS A 6 -3.68 17.52 6.89
CA LYS A 6 -4.57 16.39 6.57
C LYS A 6 -3.90 15.47 5.57
N ILE A 7 -3.95 14.17 5.82
CA ILE A 7 -3.52 13.12 4.90
C ILE A 7 -4.77 12.34 4.52
N LEU A 8 -4.94 12.06 3.22
CA LEU A 8 -6.00 11.17 2.72
C LEU A 8 -5.41 9.82 2.30
N PHE A 9 -6.20 8.78 2.46
CA PHE A 9 -5.89 7.42 2.04
C PHE A 9 -6.95 6.97 1.04
N ALA A 10 -6.55 6.54 -0.14
CA ALA A 10 -7.44 6.14 -1.22
C ALA A 10 -7.28 4.66 -1.54
N GLY A 11 -8.39 3.92 -1.46
CA GLY A 11 -8.47 2.49 -1.72
C GLY A 11 -8.78 2.21 -3.19
N ASP A 12 -8.02 1.27 -3.75
CA ASP A 12 -8.30 0.55 -5.01
C ASP A 12 -9.02 1.40 -6.08
N PRO A 13 -8.36 2.41 -6.69
CA PRO A 13 -9.02 3.30 -7.64
C PRO A 13 -9.54 2.59 -8.90
N HIS A 14 -8.92 1.47 -9.31
CA HIS A 14 -9.29 0.70 -10.50
C HIS A 14 -9.54 1.57 -11.76
N GLY A 15 -8.68 2.57 -11.96
CA GLY A 15 -8.75 3.51 -13.08
C GLY A 15 -9.72 4.69 -12.90
N ASP A 16 -10.57 4.71 -11.87
CA ASP A 16 -11.43 5.87 -11.56
C ASP A 16 -10.87 6.71 -10.41
N PHE A 17 -10.08 7.73 -10.77
CA PHE A 17 -9.49 8.67 -9.81
C PHE A 17 -10.41 9.84 -9.45
N LYS A 18 -11.62 9.94 -10.03
CA LYS A 18 -12.54 11.07 -9.77
C LYS A 18 -12.89 11.24 -8.29
N PRO A 19 -13.16 10.17 -7.51
CA PRO A 19 -13.43 10.30 -6.08
C PRO A 19 -12.25 10.97 -5.33
N LEU A 20 -11.02 10.50 -5.58
CA LEU A 20 -9.81 11.08 -5.01
C LEU A 20 -9.64 12.55 -5.40
N ILE A 21 -9.77 12.86 -6.69
CA ILE A 21 -9.61 14.22 -7.21
C ILE A 21 -10.62 15.16 -6.53
N LYS A 22 -11.89 14.75 -6.43
CA LYS A 22 -12.94 15.49 -5.72
C LYS A 22 -12.59 15.72 -4.25
N ALA A 23 -12.12 14.68 -3.56
CA ALA A 23 -11.72 14.77 -2.16
C ALA A 23 -10.56 15.76 -1.95
N VAL A 24 -9.56 15.77 -2.84
CA VAL A 24 -8.44 16.73 -2.77
C VAL A 24 -8.91 18.15 -2.97
N TYR A 25 -9.77 18.43 -3.96
CA TYR A 25 -10.31 19.78 -4.16
C TYR A 25 -11.08 20.29 -2.93
N ASN A 26 -11.88 19.42 -2.31
CA ASN A 26 -12.71 19.76 -1.16
C ASN A 26 -11.89 19.96 0.12
N GLN A 27 -10.93 19.07 0.38
CA GLN A 27 -10.23 19.00 1.66
C GLN A 27 -8.87 19.68 1.67
N LYS A 28 -8.25 19.88 0.50
CA LYS A 28 -6.91 20.44 0.34
C LYS A 28 -5.89 19.79 1.29
N PRO A 29 -5.77 18.45 1.27
CA PRO A 29 -4.83 17.74 2.13
C PRO A 29 -3.38 18.12 1.79
N ALA A 30 -2.48 17.93 2.73
CA ALA A 30 -1.05 18.08 2.49
C ALA A 30 -0.50 16.91 1.66
N ALA A 31 -1.06 15.72 1.86
CA ALA A 31 -0.64 14.52 1.14
C ALA A 31 -1.81 13.55 0.93
N VAL A 32 -1.68 12.69 -0.06
CA VAL A 32 -2.54 11.53 -0.28
C VAL A 32 -1.68 10.27 -0.40
N VAL A 33 -2.22 9.12 0.01
CA VAL A 33 -1.59 7.80 -0.13
C VAL A 33 -2.55 6.85 -0.86
N LEU A 34 -2.15 6.38 -2.03
CA LEU A 34 -2.86 5.31 -2.76
C LEU A 34 -2.51 3.95 -2.15
N LEU A 35 -3.51 3.11 -1.91
CA LEU A 35 -3.37 1.81 -1.25
C LEU A 35 -3.25 0.63 -2.24
N GLY A 36 -2.88 0.91 -3.49
CA GLY A 36 -2.71 -0.09 -4.55
C GLY A 36 -3.84 -0.09 -5.57
N ASP A 37 -3.77 -1.05 -6.49
CA ASP A 37 -4.76 -1.38 -7.51
C ASP A 37 -5.25 -0.16 -8.32
N CYS A 38 -4.29 0.50 -8.95
CA CYS A 38 -4.54 1.75 -9.68
C CYS A 38 -5.15 1.51 -11.08
N ASP A 39 -4.97 0.33 -11.68
CA ASP A 39 -5.36 -0.02 -13.06
C ASP A 39 -5.01 1.05 -14.09
N LEU A 40 -3.76 1.50 -14.06
CA LEU A 40 -3.29 2.60 -14.90
C LEU A 40 -3.33 2.27 -16.39
N VAL A 41 -3.86 3.20 -17.18
CA VAL A 41 -3.82 3.20 -18.65
C VAL A 41 -2.77 4.16 -19.23
N SER A 42 -2.16 4.99 -18.38
CA SER A 42 -1.08 5.93 -18.66
C SER A 42 -0.24 6.14 -17.39
N PRO A 43 0.96 6.77 -17.46
CA PRO A 43 1.75 7.06 -16.27
C PRO A 43 0.94 7.73 -15.15
N LEU A 44 1.18 7.35 -13.89
CA LEU A 44 0.39 7.78 -12.73
C LEU A 44 0.21 9.30 -12.65
N GLU A 45 1.25 10.07 -12.96
CA GLU A 45 1.22 11.53 -12.95
C GLU A 45 0.23 12.11 -13.98
N HIS A 46 0.01 11.43 -15.10
CA HIS A 46 -0.98 11.86 -16.10
C HIS A 46 -2.40 11.58 -15.61
N CYS A 47 -2.63 10.44 -14.93
CA CYS A 47 -3.92 10.11 -14.32
C CYS A 47 -4.31 11.10 -13.20
N LEU A 48 -3.32 11.66 -12.50
CA LEU A 48 -3.51 12.55 -11.35
C LEU A 48 -3.16 14.02 -11.65
N GLN A 49 -3.04 14.39 -12.93
CA GLN A 49 -2.57 15.72 -13.36
C GLN A 49 -3.32 16.89 -12.71
N GLU A 50 -4.62 16.71 -12.43
CA GLU A 50 -5.48 17.71 -11.81
C GLU A 50 -5.06 18.08 -10.38
N ILE A 51 -4.40 17.16 -9.67
CA ILE A 51 -4.07 17.30 -8.25
C ILE A 51 -2.57 17.31 -7.97
N LEU A 52 -1.71 17.11 -8.97
CA LEU A 52 -0.24 17.08 -8.82
C LEU A 52 0.32 18.33 -8.12
N ASN A 53 -0.25 19.50 -8.40
CA ASN A 53 0.19 20.78 -7.83
C ASN A 53 -0.59 21.19 -6.56
N LEU A 54 -1.50 20.33 -6.08
CA LEU A 54 -2.39 20.64 -4.96
C LEU A 54 -2.05 19.85 -3.69
N THR A 55 -1.43 18.68 -3.83
CA THR A 55 -1.09 17.77 -2.72
C THR A 55 0.14 16.93 -3.09
N GLU A 56 0.90 16.49 -2.09
CA GLU A 56 1.86 15.41 -2.32
C GLU A 56 1.12 14.09 -2.56
N ILE A 57 1.68 13.21 -3.40
CA ILE A 57 1.07 11.93 -3.77
C ILE A 57 2.06 10.82 -3.50
N TYR A 58 1.69 9.92 -2.60
CA TYR A 58 2.44 8.72 -2.26
C TYR A 58 1.61 7.48 -2.60
N TRP A 59 2.26 6.32 -2.70
CA TRP A 59 1.57 5.10 -3.08
C TRP A 59 2.28 3.85 -2.58
N ILE A 60 1.51 2.79 -2.42
CA ILE A 60 1.98 1.40 -2.43
C ILE A 60 1.32 0.68 -3.61
N ALA A 61 1.97 -0.36 -4.14
CA ALA A 61 1.38 -1.17 -5.20
C ALA A 61 0.47 -2.26 -4.62
N GLY A 62 -0.63 -2.55 -5.32
CA GLY A 62 -1.48 -3.72 -5.10
C GLY A 62 -1.15 -4.84 -6.09
N ASN A 63 -2.01 -5.85 -6.22
CA ASN A 63 -1.76 -6.95 -7.17
C ASN A 63 -2.05 -6.56 -8.63
N HIS A 64 -3.03 -5.68 -8.88
CA HIS A 64 -3.41 -5.26 -10.23
C HIS A 64 -2.28 -4.50 -10.93
N ASP A 65 -1.44 -3.80 -10.16
CA ASP A 65 -0.31 -3.04 -10.66
C ASP A 65 0.80 -3.92 -11.27
N PHE A 66 0.75 -5.24 -11.05
CA PHE A 66 1.68 -6.24 -11.60
C PHE A 66 1.04 -7.17 -12.63
N GLU A 67 -0.22 -6.96 -13.03
CA GLU A 67 -0.90 -7.85 -13.99
C GLU A 67 -0.31 -7.78 -15.39
N SER A 68 0.18 -6.61 -15.81
CA SER A 68 0.79 -6.41 -17.12
C SER A 68 2.05 -5.55 -17.05
N PRO A 69 3.00 -5.72 -18.00
CA PRO A 69 4.17 -4.86 -18.11
C PRO A 69 3.83 -3.37 -18.27
N GLU A 70 2.72 -3.05 -18.92
CA GLU A 70 2.23 -1.67 -19.09
C GLU A 70 1.81 -1.06 -17.76
N LYS A 71 0.93 -1.73 -17.00
CA LYS A 71 0.47 -1.26 -15.68
C LYS A 71 1.66 -1.06 -14.73
N TYR A 72 2.56 -2.05 -14.69
CA TYR A 72 3.78 -1.98 -13.90
C TYR A 72 4.62 -0.76 -14.30
N ARG A 73 4.90 -0.56 -15.59
CA ARG A 73 5.69 0.57 -16.09
C ARG A 73 5.02 1.91 -15.80
N TYR A 74 3.70 2.01 -15.92
CA TYR A 74 2.95 3.24 -15.65
C TYR A 74 2.95 3.64 -14.18
N LEU A 75 3.19 2.70 -13.26
CA LEU A 75 3.34 2.99 -11.85
C LEU A 75 4.81 3.18 -11.45
N PHE A 76 5.63 2.16 -11.69
CA PHE A 76 7.01 2.10 -11.20
C PHE A 76 8.00 2.95 -11.99
N HIS A 77 7.69 3.32 -13.24
CA HIS A 77 8.52 4.22 -14.06
C HIS A 77 7.82 5.58 -14.31
N SER A 78 6.82 5.90 -13.49
CA SER A 78 6.10 7.18 -13.49
C SER A 78 6.97 8.33 -12.98
N GLY A 79 6.57 9.56 -13.24
CA GLY A 79 7.13 10.75 -12.59
C GLY A 79 6.98 10.76 -11.07
N LEU A 80 6.13 9.88 -10.52
CA LEU A 80 5.92 9.66 -9.09
C LEU A 80 6.61 8.39 -8.56
N ALA A 81 7.50 7.76 -9.33
CA ALA A 81 8.16 6.49 -8.97
C ALA A 81 8.86 6.55 -7.60
N GLN A 82 9.48 7.68 -7.27
CA GLN A 82 10.20 7.90 -6.00
C GLN A 82 9.28 8.03 -4.78
N ASN A 83 7.97 8.15 -5.00
CA ASN A 83 6.97 8.30 -3.94
C ASN A 83 6.35 6.96 -3.49
N ASN A 84 6.86 5.84 -4.00
CA ASN A 84 6.56 4.52 -3.48
C ASN A 84 6.95 4.42 -1.99
N LEU A 85 6.05 3.89 -1.17
CA LEU A 85 6.26 3.67 0.26
C LEU A 85 6.66 2.24 0.62
N HIS A 86 6.54 1.29 -0.31
CA HIS A 86 6.82 -0.13 -0.04
C HIS A 86 8.22 -0.33 0.57
N LEU A 87 8.28 -0.95 1.75
CA LEU A 87 9.48 -1.23 2.55
C LEU A 87 10.25 0.03 3.00
N THR A 88 9.56 1.15 3.11
CA THR A 88 10.14 2.41 3.61
C THR A 88 9.27 3.00 4.71
N VAL A 89 9.88 3.91 5.50
CA VAL A 89 9.18 4.81 6.41
C VAL A 89 9.50 6.24 5.98
N LYS A 90 8.46 7.04 5.70
CA LYS A 90 8.61 8.47 5.36
C LYS A 90 7.88 9.35 6.36
N ASN A 91 8.42 10.54 6.62
CA ASN A 91 7.70 11.56 7.36
C ASN A 91 6.78 12.32 6.41
N ILE A 92 5.47 12.11 6.56
CA ILE A 92 4.42 12.73 5.75
C ILE A 92 3.48 13.40 6.72
N GLY A 93 3.23 14.70 6.55
CA GLY A 93 2.33 15.39 7.45
C GLY A 93 2.81 15.50 8.92
N GLY A 94 4.09 15.23 9.20
CA GLY A 94 4.59 15.12 10.58
C GLY A 94 4.42 13.73 11.22
N LEU A 95 3.87 12.77 10.47
CA LEU A 95 3.67 11.39 10.91
C LEU A 95 4.62 10.46 10.15
N ARG A 96 5.14 9.43 10.84
CA ARG A 96 5.92 8.36 10.21
C ARG A 96 4.96 7.37 9.58
N ILE A 97 4.93 7.29 8.26
CA ILE A 97 4.10 6.35 7.50
C ILE A 97 4.98 5.27 6.89
N ALA A 98 4.72 4.02 7.26
CA ALA A 98 5.32 2.83 6.69
C ALA A 98 4.44 2.26 5.57
N GLY A 99 5.05 1.75 4.50
CA GLY A 99 4.32 1.08 3.41
C GLY A 99 4.65 -0.40 3.26
N LEU A 100 3.60 -1.22 3.15
CA LEU A 100 3.67 -2.63 2.77
C LEU A 100 2.77 -2.89 1.56
N GLY A 101 3.27 -2.56 0.37
CA GLY A 101 2.66 -2.98 -0.89
C GLY A 101 2.83 -4.48 -1.20
N GLY A 102 2.13 -4.95 -2.22
CA GLY A 102 2.15 -6.34 -2.67
C GLY A 102 1.15 -7.24 -1.93
N ILE A 103 1.26 -8.55 -2.19
CA ILE A 103 0.36 -9.59 -1.69
C ILE A 103 1.11 -10.77 -1.07
N PHE A 104 0.44 -11.52 -0.19
CA PHE A 104 0.97 -12.80 0.27
C PHE A 104 0.79 -13.86 -0.81
N LEU A 105 1.89 -14.28 -1.43
CA LEU A 105 1.88 -15.25 -2.52
C LEU A 105 2.24 -16.65 -2.00
N GLY A 106 1.33 -17.62 -2.08
CA GLY A 106 1.57 -18.99 -1.58
C GLY A 106 2.72 -19.78 -2.22
N ARG A 107 3.34 -19.31 -3.30
CA ARG A 107 4.60 -19.87 -3.83
C ARG A 107 5.86 -19.30 -3.15
N VAL A 108 5.70 -18.20 -2.43
CA VAL A 108 6.72 -17.49 -1.64
C VAL A 108 6.42 -17.68 -0.16
N TRP A 109 5.34 -17.07 0.32
CA TRP A 109 4.91 -17.11 1.70
C TRP A 109 3.42 -16.78 1.80
N TYR A 110 2.68 -17.57 2.58
CA TYR A 110 1.27 -17.35 2.89
C TYR A 110 1.07 -17.60 4.39
N PRO A 111 1.10 -16.56 5.23
CA PRO A 111 0.93 -16.72 6.67
C PRO A 111 -0.42 -17.38 7.00
N PRO A 112 -0.51 -18.21 8.06
CA PRO A 112 0.53 -18.51 9.04
C PRO A 112 1.48 -19.65 8.62
N GLN A 113 1.42 -20.13 7.38
CA GLN A 113 2.34 -21.19 6.95
C GLN A 113 3.78 -20.66 6.89
N MET A 114 4.73 -21.56 7.13
CA MET A 114 6.16 -21.26 6.97
C MET A 114 6.43 -20.79 5.53
N PRO A 115 7.31 -19.79 5.34
CA PRO A 115 7.75 -19.40 4.01
C PRO A 115 8.36 -20.58 3.25
N LYS A 116 8.07 -20.65 1.95
CA LYS A 116 8.72 -21.61 1.04
C LYS A 116 10.17 -21.21 0.72
N TRP A 117 10.46 -19.92 0.86
CA TRP A 117 11.79 -19.34 0.64
C TRP A 117 12.13 -18.44 1.82
N PRO A 118 13.35 -18.53 2.37
CA PRO A 118 13.75 -17.68 3.48
C PRO A 118 13.96 -16.22 3.07
N SER A 119 14.32 -15.98 1.80
CA SER A 119 14.51 -14.65 1.26
C SER A 119 14.26 -14.59 -0.24
N LYS A 120 14.05 -13.37 -0.76
CA LYS A 120 14.01 -13.11 -2.21
C LYS A 120 15.30 -13.52 -2.91
N GLN A 121 16.44 -13.25 -2.28
CA GLN A 121 17.74 -13.64 -2.83
C GLN A 121 17.89 -15.17 -2.91
N ALA A 122 17.43 -15.92 -1.90
CA ALA A 122 17.46 -17.38 -1.94
C ALA A 122 16.60 -17.97 -3.06
N PHE A 123 15.43 -17.35 -3.32
CA PHE A 123 14.59 -17.72 -4.46
C PHE A 123 15.29 -17.46 -5.81
N LEU A 124 15.87 -16.26 -5.98
CA LEU A 124 16.61 -15.90 -7.19
C LEU A 124 17.80 -16.84 -7.44
N ALA A 125 18.55 -17.17 -6.39
CA ALA A 125 19.66 -18.12 -6.47
C ALA A 125 19.23 -19.55 -6.87
N SER A 126 17.96 -19.91 -6.65
CA SER A 126 17.42 -21.20 -7.08
C SER A 126 17.11 -21.27 -8.58
N GLY A 127 17.27 -20.18 -9.34
CA GLY A 127 16.96 -20.11 -10.77
C GLY A 127 15.46 -20.16 -11.09
N ARG A 128 14.56 -20.08 -10.10
CA ARG A 128 13.10 -20.13 -10.30
C ARG A 128 12.54 -18.72 -10.44
N GLY A 129 11.49 -18.57 -11.24
CA GLY A 129 10.69 -17.34 -11.29
C GLY A 129 11.24 -16.20 -12.14
N PHE A 130 12.26 -16.45 -12.96
CA PHE A 130 12.70 -15.50 -13.98
C PHE A 130 11.76 -15.45 -15.18
N SER A 131 11.63 -14.27 -15.81
CA SER A 131 11.08 -14.06 -17.15
C SER A 131 12.12 -14.38 -18.23
N GLN A 132 11.74 -14.28 -19.50
CA GLN A 132 12.67 -14.45 -20.63
C GLN A 132 13.89 -13.51 -20.55
N ASP A 133 13.74 -12.35 -19.88
CA ASP A 133 14.79 -11.33 -19.73
C ASP A 133 15.59 -11.44 -18.41
N SER A 134 15.51 -12.59 -17.72
CA SER A 134 16.20 -12.80 -16.42
C SER A 134 15.81 -11.81 -15.32
N VAL A 135 14.63 -11.19 -15.44
CA VAL A 135 14.01 -10.39 -14.38
C VAL A 135 12.98 -11.24 -13.65
N LEU A 136 12.82 -11.04 -12.34
CA LEU A 136 11.76 -11.69 -11.58
C LEU A 136 10.41 -11.46 -12.29
N SER A 137 9.60 -12.49 -12.52
CA SER A 137 8.30 -12.28 -13.18
C SER A 137 7.42 -11.35 -12.34
N LEU A 138 6.55 -10.58 -12.98
CA LEU A 138 5.72 -9.57 -12.30
C LEU A 138 4.94 -10.16 -11.11
N LYS A 139 4.44 -11.39 -11.25
CA LYS A 139 3.77 -12.13 -10.18
C LYS A 139 4.64 -12.33 -8.92
N TYR A 140 5.95 -12.53 -9.07
CA TYR A 140 6.85 -12.63 -7.93
C TYR A 140 7.35 -11.26 -7.46
N GLN A 141 7.32 -10.24 -8.33
CA GLN A 141 7.57 -8.85 -7.92
C GLN A 141 6.45 -8.30 -7.03
N SER A 142 5.20 -8.78 -7.19
CA SER A 142 4.09 -8.42 -6.30
C SER A 142 4.12 -9.12 -4.94
N ALA A 143 5.00 -10.10 -4.74
CA ALA A 143 5.00 -10.90 -3.52
C ALA A 143 5.63 -10.15 -2.34
N ILE A 144 5.01 -10.28 -1.17
CA ILE A 144 5.62 -9.92 0.11
C ILE A 144 6.64 -11.00 0.49
N TRP A 145 7.92 -10.62 0.54
CA TRP A 145 9.02 -11.54 0.88
C TRP A 145 9.29 -11.55 2.39
N PRO A 146 9.60 -12.72 2.99
CA PRO A 146 9.79 -12.81 4.46
C PRO A 146 10.95 -11.96 4.99
N ASP A 147 12.06 -11.91 4.26
CA ASP A 147 13.23 -11.11 4.65
C ASP A 147 12.95 -9.61 4.56
N GLU A 148 12.28 -9.18 3.50
CA GLU A 148 11.82 -7.79 3.32
C GLU A 148 10.79 -7.40 4.41
N PHE A 149 9.89 -8.31 4.75
CA PHE A 149 8.91 -8.13 5.83
C PHE A 149 9.58 -8.00 7.20
N GLU A 150 10.52 -8.88 7.54
CA GLU A 150 11.28 -8.79 8.80
C GLU A 150 12.18 -7.55 8.85
N PHE A 151 12.71 -7.09 7.71
CA PHE A 151 13.41 -5.81 7.63
C PHE A 151 12.50 -4.64 8.03
N LEU A 152 11.30 -4.56 7.43
CA LEU A 152 10.33 -3.50 7.74
C LEU A 152 9.90 -3.54 9.21
N LYS A 153 9.74 -4.74 9.77
CA LYS A 153 9.39 -4.98 11.18
C LYS A 153 10.40 -4.41 12.18
N GLY A 154 11.67 -4.25 11.77
CA GLY A 154 12.71 -3.61 12.58
C GLY A 154 12.62 -2.07 12.63
N MET A 155 11.71 -1.46 11.87
CA MET A 155 11.53 0.00 11.82
C MET A 155 10.41 0.46 12.76
N GLU A 156 10.30 1.77 13.00
CA GLU A 156 9.20 2.36 13.76
C GLU A 156 8.35 3.29 12.89
N ALA A 157 7.03 3.21 13.05
CA ALA A 157 6.08 4.07 12.36
C ALA A 157 4.85 4.37 13.22
N ASP A 158 4.14 5.44 12.88
CA ASP A 158 2.89 5.83 13.54
C ASP A 158 1.69 5.22 12.78
N ILE A 159 1.80 5.15 11.46
CA ILE A 159 0.82 4.59 10.53
C ILE A 159 1.48 3.51 9.66
N LEU A 160 0.78 2.39 9.45
CA LEU A 160 1.11 1.42 8.42
C LEU A 160 0.05 1.49 7.32
N VAL A 161 0.46 1.68 6.07
CA VAL A 161 -0.39 1.44 4.91
C VAL A 161 -0.01 0.10 4.30
N SER A 162 -1.00 -0.76 4.07
CA SER A 162 -0.80 -2.05 3.42
C SER A 162 -1.83 -2.26 2.32
N HIS A 163 -1.51 -3.02 1.28
CA HIS A 163 -2.54 -3.36 0.30
C HIS A 163 -3.43 -4.47 0.89
N GLU A 164 -2.82 -5.57 1.30
CA GLU A 164 -3.45 -6.66 2.03
C GLU A 164 -4.02 -6.22 3.39
N ALA A 165 -5.14 -6.85 3.78
CA ALA A 165 -5.82 -6.56 5.03
C ALA A 165 -5.15 -7.25 6.24
N PRO A 166 -5.12 -6.62 7.42
CA PRO A 166 -4.70 -7.28 8.65
C PRO A 166 -5.75 -8.29 9.13
N GLY A 167 -5.35 -9.18 10.04
CA GLY A 167 -6.19 -10.26 10.58
C GLY A 167 -7.42 -9.82 11.39
N SER A 168 -7.73 -8.53 11.43
CA SER A 168 -9.04 -8.02 11.87
C SER A 168 -10.15 -8.28 10.85
N HIS A 169 -9.80 -8.49 9.57
CA HIS A 169 -10.73 -8.94 8.53
C HIS A 169 -10.70 -10.46 8.39
N CYS A 170 -11.82 -11.09 8.00
CA CYS A 170 -11.92 -12.55 7.85
C CYS A 170 -11.01 -13.12 6.75
N PHE A 171 -10.71 -12.31 5.72
CA PHE A 171 -9.76 -12.61 4.65
C PHE A 171 -8.37 -11.98 4.86
N GLY A 172 -8.15 -11.34 6.01
CA GLY A 172 -6.88 -10.67 6.31
C GLY A 172 -5.84 -11.56 6.98
N PHE A 173 -4.64 -11.01 7.12
CA PHE A 173 -3.47 -11.72 7.63
C PHE A 173 -3.04 -11.23 9.01
N LYS A 174 -3.00 -12.15 9.99
CA LYS A 174 -2.51 -11.84 11.34
C LYS A 174 -1.09 -11.27 11.34
N ALA A 175 -0.25 -11.71 10.40
CA ALA A 175 1.12 -11.22 10.23
C ALA A 175 1.18 -9.68 10.12
N ILE A 176 0.24 -9.03 9.42
CA ILE A 176 0.24 -7.55 9.30
C ILE A 176 -0.05 -6.89 10.66
N GLY A 177 -0.90 -7.50 11.49
CA GLY A 177 -1.13 -7.04 12.85
C GLY A 177 0.11 -7.18 13.75
N GLU A 178 0.85 -8.27 13.58
CA GLU A 178 2.13 -8.52 14.28
C GLU A 178 3.21 -7.53 13.83
N LEU A 179 3.26 -7.22 12.53
CA LEU A 179 4.12 -6.18 11.98
C LEU A 179 3.80 -4.81 12.59
N ALA A 180 2.52 -4.42 12.58
CA ALA A 180 2.09 -3.16 13.17
C ALA A 180 2.45 -3.06 14.66
N ALA A 181 2.26 -4.15 15.42
CA ALA A 181 2.64 -4.20 16.82
C ALA A 181 4.15 -4.00 17.03
N ALA A 182 4.99 -4.71 16.25
CA ALA A 182 6.44 -4.60 16.34
C ALA A 182 6.94 -3.18 15.99
N MET A 183 6.33 -2.56 14.98
CA MET A 183 6.68 -1.22 14.52
C MET A 183 6.09 -0.09 15.41
N LYS A 184 5.36 -0.44 16.47
CA LYS A 184 4.64 0.49 17.37
C LYS A 184 3.57 1.34 16.68
N VAL A 185 3.08 0.87 15.54
CA VAL A 185 2.02 1.52 14.75
C VAL A 185 0.74 1.63 15.58
N LYS A 186 0.00 2.71 15.37
CA LYS A 186 -1.28 2.97 16.05
C LYS A 186 -2.48 2.90 15.11
N THR A 187 -2.25 3.07 13.81
CA THR A 187 -3.30 3.06 12.80
C THR A 187 -2.84 2.31 11.55
N ILE A 188 -3.72 1.46 11.00
CA ILE A 188 -3.53 0.77 9.72
C ILE A 188 -4.60 1.26 8.73
N PHE A 189 -4.19 1.57 7.51
CA PHE A 189 -5.11 1.75 6.37
C PHE A 189 -4.79 0.68 5.33
N HIS A 190 -5.82 0.01 4.80
CA HIS A 190 -5.62 -0.99 3.75
C HIS A 190 -6.68 -0.96 2.64
N GLY A 191 -6.31 -1.49 1.47
CA GLY A 191 -7.18 -1.68 0.30
C GLY A 191 -7.53 -3.16 0.10
N HIS A 192 -7.44 -3.62 -1.16
CA HIS A 192 -7.57 -5.01 -1.65
C HIS A 192 -8.96 -5.64 -1.53
N LEU A 193 -9.65 -5.44 -0.41
CA LEU A 193 -10.91 -6.11 -0.12
C LEU A 193 -12.14 -5.34 -0.60
N HIS A 194 -11.97 -4.08 -1.01
CA HIS A 194 -13.06 -3.19 -1.47
C HIS A 194 -14.16 -2.97 -0.44
N GLU A 195 -13.86 -3.19 0.83
CA GLU A 195 -14.81 -3.07 1.93
C GLU A 195 -14.47 -1.87 2.82
N ASP A 196 -15.48 -1.03 3.07
CA ASP A 196 -15.36 0.13 3.94
C ASP A 196 -15.68 -0.26 5.38
N TYR A 197 -14.68 -0.27 6.26
CA TYR A 197 -14.90 -0.59 7.66
C TYR A 197 -13.87 0.05 8.59
N ALA A 198 -14.23 0.14 9.86
CA ALA A 198 -13.33 0.55 10.93
C ALA A 198 -13.42 -0.44 12.09
N CYS A 199 -12.28 -0.81 12.66
CA CYS A 199 -12.25 -1.60 13.88
C CYS A 199 -11.02 -1.28 14.74
N ILE A 200 -10.99 -1.81 15.96
CA ILE A 200 -9.86 -1.71 16.86
C ILE A 200 -9.40 -3.12 17.18
N MET A 201 -8.15 -3.43 16.87
CA MET A 201 -7.52 -4.70 17.21
C MET A 201 -7.25 -4.78 18.73
N PRO A 202 -7.10 -5.99 19.31
CA PRO A 202 -6.85 -6.15 20.76
C PRO A 202 -5.66 -5.34 21.31
N ASN A 203 -4.64 -5.09 20.48
CA ASN A 203 -3.47 -4.27 20.78
C ASN A 203 -3.70 -2.74 20.65
N GLN A 204 -4.96 -2.30 20.57
CA GLN A 204 -5.38 -0.88 20.43
C GLN A 204 -4.95 -0.22 19.11
N VAL A 205 -4.60 -1.02 18.09
CA VAL A 205 -4.36 -0.52 16.74
C VAL A 205 -5.70 -0.30 16.05
N ARG A 206 -5.95 0.91 15.57
CA ARG A 206 -7.13 1.22 14.74
C ARG A 206 -6.87 0.73 13.32
N VAL A 207 -7.86 0.09 12.71
CA VAL A 207 -7.76 -0.40 11.33
C VAL A 207 -8.90 0.18 10.54
N PHE A 208 -8.56 0.67 9.34
CA PHE A 208 -9.50 1.18 8.36
C PHE A 208 -9.32 0.40 7.06
N GLY A 209 -10.36 -0.34 6.67
CA GLY A 209 -10.50 -0.82 5.30
C GLY A 209 -11.08 0.30 4.46
N VAL A 210 -10.42 0.61 3.34
CA VAL A 210 -10.87 1.63 2.41
C VAL A 210 -11.50 0.92 1.22
N ALA A 211 -12.77 1.22 0.93
CA ALA A 211 -13.47 0.61 -0.21
C ALA A 211 -12.87 1.01 -1.56
N ASN A 212 -13.28 0.29 -2.61
CA ASN A 212 -12.99 0.61 -4.00
C ASN A 212 -13.38 2.04 -4.36
N GLY A 213 -12.42 2.84 -4.83
CA GLY A 213 -12.57 4.27 -5.08
C GLY A 213 -12.86 5.10 -3.82
N GLY A 214 -12.79 4.50 -2.64
CA GLY A 214 -13.04 5.13 -1.36
C GLY A 214 -11.90 6.04 -0.94
N VAL A 215 -12.21 7.07 -0.16
CA VAL A 215 -11.22 8.02 0.38
C VAL A 215 -11.51 8.29 1.84
N ARG A 216 -10.52 8.06 2.71
CA ARG A 216 -10.59 8.32 4.14
C ARG A 216 -9.53 9.32 4.59
N ASP A 217 -9.81 10.09 5.64
CA ASP A 217 -8.83 10.96 6.29
C ASP A 217 -8.08 10.24 7.43
N LEU A 218 -7.20 10.97 8.13
CA LEU A 218 -6.44 10.48 9.29
C LEU A 218 -7.31 9.98 10.47
N ALA A 219 -8.52 10.52 10.63
CA ALA A 219 -9.46 10.05 11.64
C ALA A 219 -10.21 8.79 11.18
N GLY A 220 -10.10 8.46 9.88
CA GLY A 220 -10.82 7.41 9.21
C GLY A 220 -12.15 7.89 8.64
N GLU A 221 -12.46 9.17 8.63
CA GLU A 221 -13.76 9.65 8.14
C GLU A 221 -13.82 9.60 6.61
N CYS A 222 -14.97 9.22 6.05
CA CYS A 222 -15.19 9.20 4.61
C CYS A 222 -15.17 10.63 4.04
N CYS A 223 -14.51 10.80 2.90
CA CYS A 223 -14.15 12.10 2.34
C CYS A 223 -14.89 12.46 1.03
N LEU A 224 -15.92 11.70 0.65
CA LEU A 224 -16.61 11.76 -0.64
C LEU A 224 -18.01 12.39 -0.59
#